data_AF-A0A1G7DG53-F1
#
_entry.id   AF-A0A1G7DG53-F1
#
_cell.length_a   1.000
_cell.length_b   1.000
_cell.length_c   1.000
_cell.angle_alpha   90.00
_cell.angle_beta   90.00
_cell.angle_gamma   90.00
#
_symmetry.space_group_name_H-M   'P 1'
#
loop_
_entity.id
_entity.type
_entity.pdbx_description
1 polymer ?
#
loop_
_entity_poly.entity_id
_entity_poly.type
_entity_poly.pdbx_seq_one_letter_code
_entity_poly.pdbx_strand_id
1 'polypeptide(L)'
;MDDLAVEVIERVRLWPTHAALDGRLMRVKWGAWAVYVPARQLKLLHAVGGCQHCISPRGPKREAVLEGRETGPNAEAWAAAFRRPVVRRVAENWVMFDRLHRAGLGPEPLGLVVVRDYRSFFSRGVGPAAGLRVADLNTYPEKTPATEAELRAAGIVPDRTLASIREQIRGYVSDLNNLYGAMPLDGEAEVEQVEAKLRRALEQAG
;
A
#
# COMPACT_ATOMS: atom_id res chain seq x y z
N MET A 1 17.63 9.21 7.15
CA MET A 1 16.42 9.12 6.29
C MET A 1 16.52 10.02 5.05
N ASP A 2 17.57 10.85 4.92
CA ASP A 2 17.64 11.91 3.89
C ASP A 2 17.92 11.39 2.47
N ASP A 3 18.56 10.23 2.31
CA ASP A 3 18.91 9.66 1.00
C ASP A 3 17.84 8.74 0.38
N LEU A 4 16.61 8.74 0.91
CA LEU A 4 15.54 7.91 0.35
C LEU A 4 15.07 8.48 -0.99
N ALA A 5 15.71 8.02 -2.07
CA ALA A 5 15.30 8.34 -3.44
C ALA A 5 13.93 7.74 -3.73
N VAL A 6 13.06 8.55 -4.36
CA VAL A 6 11.76 8.11 -4.84
C VAL A 6 11.90 7.82 -6.33
N GLU A 7 11.63 6.58 -6.75
CA GLU A 7 11.56 6.22 -8.16
C GLU A 7 10.26 6.76 -8.77
N VAL A 8 10.36 7.38 -9.93
CA VAL A 8 9.21 7.77 -10.75
C VAL A 8 9.03 6.73 -11.85
N ILE A 9 7.85 6.11 -11.90
CA ILE A 9 7.39 5.32 -13.05
C ILE A 9 6.46 6.22 -13.86
N GLU A 10 6.78 6.43 -15.12
CA GLU A 10 6.03 7.35 -15.97
C GLU A 10 4.60 6.85 -16.20
N ARG A 11 4.46 5.57 -16.57
CA ARG A 11 3.17 5.00 -16.95
C ARG A 11 2.97 3.61 -16.39
N VAL A 12 1.86 3.42 -15.70
CA VAL A 12 1.37 2.10 -15.32
C VAL A 12 -0.01 1.86 -15.89
N ARG A 13 -0.18 0.72 -16.56
CA ARG A 13 -1.50 0.23 -16.95
C ARG A 13 -1.73 -1.15 -16.36
N LEU A 14 -2.81 -1.32 -15.59
CA LEU A 14 -3.20 -2.59 -14.99
C LEU A 14 -4.36 -3.25 -15.76
N TRP A 15 -4.21 -4.55 -15.99
CA TRP A 15 -5.24 -5.46 -16.46
C TRP A 15 -5.39 -6.62 -15.46
N PRO A 16 -6.51 -7.38 -15.49
CA PRO A 16 -6.75 -8.44 -14.50
C PRO A 16 -5.63 -9.48 -14.35
N THR A 17 -4.79 -9.71 -15.36
CA THR A 17 -3.72 -10.73 -15.32
C THR A 17 -2.30 -10.17 -15.33
N HIS A 18 -2.11 -8.89 -15.68
CA HIS A 18 -0.79 -8.32 -15.91
C HIS A 18 -0.79 -6.79 -15.74
N ALA A 19 0.41 -6.23 -15.64
CA ALA A 19 0.65 -4.79 -15.66
C ALA A 19 1.64 -4.44 -16.77
N ALA A 20 1.47 -3.28 -17.41
CA ALA A 20 2.51 -2.63 -18.19
C ALA A 20 3.13 -1.53 -17.33
N LEU A 21 4.43 -1.60 -17.08
CA LEU A 21 5.23 -0.56 -16.42
C LEU A 21 6.16 0.02 -17.49
N ASP A 22 5.96 1.29 -17.86
CA ASP A 22 6.68 1.97 -18.95
C ASP A 22 6.73 1.13 -20.25
N GLY A 23 5.58 0.53 -20.59
CA GLY A 23 5.41 -0.31 -21.77
C GLY A 23 5.86 -1.77 -21.62
N ARG A 24 6.51 -2.15 -20.52
CA ARG A 24 6.94 -3.55 -20.29
C ARG A 24 5.87 -4.35 -19.56
N LEU A 25 5.40 -5.42 -20.19
CA LEU A 25 4.39 -6.32 -19.63
C LEU A 25 4.98 -7.25 -18.57
N MET A 26 4.30 -7.36 -17.43
CA MET A 26 4.73 -8.15 -16.28
C MET A 26 3.54 -8.85 -15.63
N ARG A 27 3.77 -10.05 -15.08
CA ARG A 27 2.79 -10.75 -14.24
C ARG A 27 2.60 -10.03 -12.92
N VAL A 28 1.40 -10.16 -12.37
CA VAL A 28 1.01 -9.54 -11.11
C VAL A 28 0.34 -10.53 -10.16
N LYS A 29 0.39 -10.23 -8.86
CA LYS A 29 -0.41 -10.87 -7.81
C LYS A 29 -1.35 -9.82 -7.23
N TRP A 30 -2.63 -10.14 -7.12
CA TRP A 30 -3.64 -9.21 -6.65
C TRP A 30 -3.92 -9.35 -5.15
N GLY A 31 -3.89 -8.22 -4.46
CA GLY A 31 -4.53 -8.03 -3.17
C GLY A 31 -5.73 -7.09 -3.29
N ALA A 32 -6.55 -7.05 -2.25
CA ALA A 32 -7.74 -6.20 -2.21
C ALA A 32 -7.41 -4.71 -2.33
N TRP A 33 -6.27 -4.26 -1.78
CA TRP A 33 -5.87 -2.86 -1.70
C TRP A 33 -4.61 -2.52 -2.51
N ALA A 34 -3.89 -3.53 -2.97
CA ALA A 34 -2.63 -3.37 -3.68
C ALA A 34 -2.43 -4.47 -4.72
N VAL A 35 -1.63 -4.18 -5.74
CA VAL A 35 -1.08 -5.17 -6.66
C VAL A 35 0.40 -5.34 -6.36
N TYR A 36 0.88 -6.58 -6.39
CA TYR A 36 2.30 -6.89 -6.30
C TYR A 36 2.82 -7.31 -7.69
N VAL A 37 3.95 -6.74 -8.10
CA VAL A 37 4.67 -7.08 -9.33
C VAL A 37 5.97 -7.80 -8.93
N PRO A 38 6.00 -9.14 -8.89
CA PRO A 38 7.12 -9.89 -8.30
C PRO A 38 8.47 -9.60 -8.96
N ALA A 39 8.49 -9.53 -10.30
CA ALA A 39 9.71 -9.27 -11.08
C ALA A 39 10.35 -7.91 -10.79
N ARG A 40 9.62 -7.00 -10.13
CA ARG A 40 10.13 -5.68 -9.71
C ARG A 40 10.07 -5.51 -8.20
N GLN A 41 9.68 -6.53 -7.44
CA GLN A 41 9.48 -6.43 -6.00
C GLN A 41 8.60 -5.24 -5.60
N LEU A 42 7.66 -4.85 -6.47
CA LEU A 42 6.88 -3.62 -6.34
C LEU A 42 5.50 -3.94 -5.78
N LYS A 43 5.16 -3.34 -4.64
CA LYS A 43 3.81 -3.29 -4.09
C LYS A 43 3.21 -1.93 -4.41
N LEU A 44 2.29 -1.88 -5.37
CA LEU A 44 1.61 -0.67 -5.82
C LEU A 44 0.19 -0.64 -5.25
N LEU A 45 -0.19 0.44 -4.56
CA LEU A 45 -1.55 0.56 -4.04
C LEU A 45 -2.54 0.86 -5.15
N HIS A 46 -3.75 0.31 -5.04
CA HIS A 46 -4.83 0.66 -5.96
C HIS A 46 -5.24 2.09 -5.72
N ALA A 47 -5.28 2.89 -6.79
CA ALA A 47 -5.67 4.29 -6.72
C ALA A 47 -6.79 4.63 -7.72
N VAL A 48 -7.63 5.59 -7.33
CA VAL A 48 -8.58 6.27 -8.22
C VAL A 48 -8.47 7.76 -7.95
N GLY A 49 -7.99 8.53 -8.93
CA GLY A 49 -7.78 9.98 -8.79
C GLY A 49 -6.80 10.35 -7.68
N GLY A 50 -5.72 9.58 -7.50
CA GLY A 50 -4.71 9.83 -6.45
C GLY A 50 -5.11 9.40 -5.04
N CYS A 51 -6.33 8.90 -4.83
CA CYS A 51 -6.79 8.39 -3.54
C CYS A 51 -6.88 6.86 -3.54
N GLN A 52 -6.77 6.25 -2.36
CA GLN A 52 -6.82 4.80 -2.22
C GLN A 52 -8.12 4.20 -2.77
N HIS A 53 -8.01 2.96 -3.23
CA HIS A 53 -9.13 2.16 -3.69
C HIS A 53 -8.99 0.71 -3.22
N CYS A 54 -10.13 0.01 -3.19
CA CYS A 54 -10.22 -1.39 -2.83
C CYS A 54 -11.02 -2.11 -3.91
N ILE A 55 -10.49 -3.21 -4.42
CA ILE A 55 -11.13 -4.05 -5.44
C ILE A 55 -11.77 -5.31 -4.83
N SER A 56 -11.85 -5.40 -3.51
CA SER A 56 -12.49 -6.54 -2.85
C SER A 56 -13.94 -6.67 -3.30
N PRO A 57 -14.40 -7.86 -3.72
CA PRO A 57 -15.81 -8.07 -4.09
C PRO A 57 -16.77 -7.90 -2.90
N ARG A 58 -16.24 -7.92 -1.66
CA ARG A 58 -17.01 -7.68 -0.43
C ARG A 58 -17.04 -6.19 -0.04
N GLY A 59 -16.30 -5.33 -0.72
CA GLY A 59 -16.31 -3.89 -0.51
C GLY A 59 -17.47 -3.21 -1.24
N PRO A 60 -17.97 -2.07 -0.74
CA PRO A 60 -18.95 -1.27 -1.45
C PRO A 60 -18.33 -0.58 -2.67
N LYS A 61 -19.17 -0.18 -3.62
CA LYS A 61 -18.73 0.61 -4.78
C LYS A 61 -18.29 2.00 -4.33
N ARG A 62 -17.15 2.46 -4.83
CA ARG A 62 -16.55 3.76 -4.47
C ARG A 62 -17.53 4.91 -4.66
N GLU A 63 -18.22 4.95 -5.79
CA GLU A 63 -19.16 6.02 -6.14
C GLU A 63 -20.31 6.07 -5.14
N ALA A 64 -20.91 4.92 -4.83
CA ALA A 64 -21.99 4.82 -3.85
C ALA A 64 -21.58 5.33 -2.47
N VAL A 65 -20.36 5.03 -2.01
CA VAL A 65 -19.84 5.54 -0.73
C VAL A 65 -19.62 7.05 -0.78
N LEU A 66 -18.94 7.55 -1.81
CA LEU A 66 -18.56 8.96 -1.87
C LEU A 66 -19.76 9.89 -2.09
N GLU A 67 -20.83 9.39 -2.72
CA GLU A 67 -22.10 10.09 -2.92
C GLU A 67 -23.08 9.90 -1.75
N GLY A 68 -22.67 9.24 -0.66
CA GLY A 68 -23.46 9.07 0.55
C GLY A 68 -24.62 8.07 0.42
N ARG A 69 -24.59 7.19 -0.59
CA ARG A 69 -25.60 6.14 -0.79
C ARG A 69 -25.31 4.85 -0.03
N GLU A 70 -24.09 4.68 0.45
CA GLU A 70 -23.73 3.57 1.35
C GLU A 70 -24.15 3.91 2.79
N THR A 71 -25.00 3.09 3.39
CA THR A 71 -25.56 3.31 4.74
C THR A 71 -25.17 2.23 5.74
N GLY A 72 -24.34 1.26 5.34
CA GLY A 72 -23.88 0.20 6.23
C GLY A 72 -23.03 0.71 7.42
N PRO A 73 -22.81 -0.12 8.45
CA PRO A 73 -22.11 0.28 9.68
C PRO A 73 -20.66 0.71 9.46
N ASN A 74 -20.08 0.42 8.30
CA ASN A 74 -18.72 0.79 7.93
C ASN A 74 -18.68 1.94 6.88
N ALA A 75 -19.80 2.59 6.57
CA ALA A 75 -19.88 3.60 5.49
C ALA A 75 -18.86 4.73 5.68
N GLU A 76 -18.72 5.25 6.90
CA GLU A 76 -17.76 6.30 7.21
C GLU A 76 -16.30 5.84 7.05
N ALA A 77 -15.98 4.62 7.49
CA ALA A 77 -14.65 4.04 7.34
C ALA A 77 -14.29 3.86 5.86
N TRP A 78 -15.26 3.41 5.04
CA TRP A 78 -15.09 3.33 3.59
C TRP A 78 -14.90 4.69 2.95
N ALA A 79 -15.66 5.69 3.37
CA ALA A 79 -15.54 7.05 2.85
C ALA A 79 -14.18 7.65 3.20
N ALA A 80 -13.70 7.44 4.44
CA ALA A 80 -12.38 7.87 4.87
C ALA A 80 -11.27 7.17 4.07
N ALA A 81 -11.35 5.85 3.88
CA ALA A 81 -10.39 5.10 3.09
C ALA A 81 -10.36 5.59 1.63
N PHE A 82 -11.52 5.79 0.99
CA PHE A 82 -11.58 6.26 -0.39
C PHE A 82 -11.16 7.71 -0.60
N ARG A 83 -11.21 8.54 0.45
CA ARG A 83 -10.71 9.93 0.40
C ARG A 83 -9.24 10.05 0.79
N ARG A 84 -8.64 9.03 1.42
CA ARG A 84 -7.24 9.06 1.82
C ARG A 84 -6.33 9.09 0.59
N PRO A 85 -5.39 10.06 0.49
CA PRO A 85 -4.39 10.08 -0.58
C PRO A 85 -3.56 8.80 -0.58
N VAL A 86 -3.28 8.27 -1.77
CA VAL A 86 -2.49 7.03 -1.90
C VAL A 86 -1.06 7.21 -1.40
N VAL A 87 -0.46 8.40 -1.62
CA VAL A 87 0.87 8.76 -1.13
C VAL A 87 0.94 8.72 0.40
N ARG A 88 -0.11 9.17 1.09
CA ARG A 88 -0.22 9.10 2.54
C ARG A 88 -0.18 7.66 3.01
N ARG A 89 -0.96 6.77 2.38
CA ARG A 89 -0.97 5.36 2.76
C ARG A 89 0.37 4.67 2.50
N VAL A 90 1.04 5.01 1.39
CA VAL A 90 2.38 4.48 1.10
C VAL A 90 3.39 4.94 2.15
N ALA A 91 3.32 6.20 2.59
CA ALA A 91 4.16 6.70 3.67
C ALA A 91 3.92 5.95 4.99
N GLU A 92 2.65 5.72 5.37
CA GLU A 92 2.29 4.88 6.52
C GLU A 92 2.88 3.45 6.38
N ASN A 93 2.72 2.83 5.21
CA ASN A 93 3.26 1.50 4.94
C ASN A 93 4.79 1.48 4.99
N TRP A 94 5.47 2.51 4.47
CA TRP A 94 6.93 2.60 4.50
C TRP A 94 7.45 2.60 5.93
N VAL A 95 6.92 3.49 6.79
CA VAL A 95 7.31 3.57 8.21
C VAL A 95 7.05 2.24 8.92
N MET A 96 5.89 1.62 8.68
CA MET A 96 5.58 0.33 9.28
C MET A 96 6.49 -0.80 8.78
N PHE A 97 6.79 -0.88 7.49
CA PHE A 97 7.69 -1.90 6.96
C PHE A 97 9.14 -1.72 7.44
N ASP A 98 9.62 -0.49 7.54
CA ASP A 98 10.94 -0.18 8.11
C ASP A 98 11.03 -0.66 9.58
N ARG A 99 10.01 -0.35 10.38
CA ARG A 99 9.94 -0.81 11.78
C ARG A 99 9.83 -2.33 11.89
N LEU A 100 8.96 -2.97 11.10
CA LEU A 100 8.84 -4.43 11.06
C LEU A 100 10.15 -5.09 10.67
N HIS A 101 10.84 -4.58 9.66
CA HIS A 101 12.10 -5.14 9.19
C HIS A 101 13.18 -5.06 10.27
N ARG A 102 13.32 -3.91 10.93
CA ARG A 102 14.26 -3.74 12.07
C ARG A 102 13.97 -4.70 13.22
N ALA A 103 12.70 -5.05 13.43
CA ALA A 103 12.27 -6.04 14.42
C ALA A 103 12.34 -7.50 13.92
N GLY A 104 12.74 -7.74 12.66
CA GLY A 104 12.77 -9.07 12.05
C GLY A 104 11.38 -9.67 11.74
N LEU A 105 10.33 -8.83 11.69
CA LEU A 105 8.93 -9.24 11.56
C LEU A 105 8.34 -9.04 10.16
N GLY A 106 9.02 -8.32 9.28
CA GLY A 106 8.53 -7.98 7.95
C GLY A 106 9.63 -7.91 6.89
N PRO A 107 9.24 -7.72 5.62
CA PRO A 107 10.18 -7.60 4.52
C PRO A 107 10.99 -6.31 4.64
N GLU A 108 12.20 -6.34 4.10
CA GLU A 108 13.00 -5.14 3.94
C GLU A 108 12.30 -4.17 2.96
N PRO A 109 12.06 -2.90 3.35
CA PRO A 109 11.64 -1.88 2.42
C PRO A 109 12.84 -1.42 1.57
N LEU A 110 12.73 -1.56 0.25
CA LEU A 110 13.84 -1.37 -0.70
C LEU A 110 13.82 -0.01 -1.40
N GLY A 111 12.70 0.71 -1.35
CA GLY A 111 12.57 2.03 -1.95
C GLY A 111 11.12 2.47 -2.13
N LEU A 112 10.93 3.76 -2.36
CA LEU A 112 9.62 4.36 -2.63
C LEU A 112 9.39 4.52 -4.13
N VAL A 113 8.14 4.42 -4.54
CA VAL A 113 7.74 4.55 -5.94
C VAL A 113 6.52 5.44 -6.06
N VAL A 114 6.57 6.39 -7.00
CA VAL A 114 5.39 7.12 -7.47
C VAL A 114 5.12 6.80 -8.93
N VAL A 115 3.86 6.88 -9.31
CA VAL A 115 3.41 6.69 -10.69
C VAL A 115 2.67 7.94 -11.12
N ARG A 116 3.12 8.55 -12.23
CA ARG A 116 2.48 9.75 -12.78
C ARG A 116 1.17 9.41 -13.49
N ASP A 117 1.24 8.56 -14.51
CA ASP A 117 0.09 8.14 -15.29
C ASP A 117 -0.34 6.71 -14.91
N TYR A 118 -1.15 6.58 -13.87
CA TYR A 118 -1.73 5.30 -13.46
C TYR A 118 -3.12 5.10 -14.04
N ARG A 119 -3.30 3.96 -14.72
CA ARG A 119 -4.58 3.51 -15.27
C ARG A 119 -4.84 2.07 -14.85
N SER A 120 -6.06 1.77 -14.42
CA SER A 120 -6.49 0.42 -14.05
C SER A 120 -7.78 0.00 -14.75
N PHE A 121 -8.07 -1.30 -14.78
CA PHE A 121 -9.33 -1.81 -15.36
C PHE A 121 -10.57 -1.46 -14.52
N PHE A 122 -10.38 -1.12 -13.24
CA PHE A 122 -11.45 -0.75 -12.30
C PHE A 122 -11.67 0.77 -12.21
N SER A 123 -10.93 1.57 -12.97
CA SER A 123 -11.11 3.02 -13.04
C SER A 123 -11.17 3.49 -14.49
N ARG A 124 -12.08 4.42 -14.79
CA ARG A 124 -12.16 5.04 -16.12
C ARG A 124 -11.14 6.16 -16.32
N GLY A 125 -10.61 6.73 -15.23
CA GLY A 125 -9.69 7.86 -15.27
C GLY A 125 -8.22 7.45 -15.30
N VAL A 126 -7.38 8.45 -15.60
CA VAL A 126 -5.94 8.42 -15.34
C VAL A 126 -5.68 9.32 -14.15
N GLY A 127 -4.79 8.94 -13.26
CA GLY A 127 -4.34 9.77 -12.15
C GLY A 127 -3.06 9.23 -11.54
N PRO A 128 -2.49 9.89 -10.52
CA PRO A 128 -1.29 9.40 -9.89
C PRO A 128 -1.57 8.18 -9.01
N ALA A 129 -0.54 7.37 -8.80
CA ALA A 129 -0.52 6.31 -7.79
C ALA A 129 0.82 6.29 -7.06
N ALA A 130 0.91 5.48 -6.01
CA ALA A 130 2.15 5.29 -5.27
C ALA A 130 2.26 3.85 -4.77
N GLY A 131 3.50 3.44 -4.53
CA GLY A 131 3.84 2.13 -3.99
C GLY A 131 5.21 2.15 -3.32
N LEU A 132 5.66 0.96 -2.93
CA LEU A 132 7.01 0.76 -2.43
C LEU A 132 7.58 -0.54 -2.97
N ARG A 133 8.91 -0.59 -3.05
CA ARG A 133 9.64 -1.83 -3.28
C ARG A 133 9.83 -2.53 -1.94
N VAL A 134 9.56 -3.83 -1.90
CA VAL A 134 9.69 -4.67 -0.70
C VAL A 134 10.34 -6.00 -1.07
N ALA A 135 11.26 -6.46 -0.22
CA ALA A 135 11.90 -7.74 -0.39
C ALA A 135 10.89 -8.89 -0.54
N ASP A 136 11.24 -9.91 -1.33
CA ASP A 136 10.33 -11.02 -1.58
C ASP A 136 10.35 -12.00 -0.40
N LEU A 137 9.33 -11.95 0.45
CA LEU A 137 9.20 -12.87 1.59
C LEU A 137 9.22 -14.35 1.18
N ASN A 138 8.95 -14.70 -0.09
CA ASN A 138 9.02 -16.11 -0.52
C ASN A 138 10.45 -16.67 -0.48
N THR A 139 11.47 -15.81 -0.44
CA THR A 139 12.89 -16.19 -0.35
C THR A 139 13.43 -16.16 1.08
N TYR A 140 12.63 -15.75 2.07
CA TYR A 140 13.04 -15.67 3.47
C TYR A 140 13.04 -17.05 4.13
N PRO A 141 13.87 -17.29 5.16
CA PRO A 141 13.74 -18.50 5.97
C PRO A 141 12.43 -18.48 6.73
N GLU A 142 11.78 -19.64 6.87
CA GLU A 142 10.56 -19.76 7.68
C GLU A 142 10.85 -19.49 9.15
N LYS A 143 9.92 -18.80 9.82
CA LYS A 143 9.95 -18.58 11.27
C LYS A 143 8.56 -18.68 11.88
N THR A 144 8.50 -18.69 13.20
CA THR A 144 7.23 -18.58 13.93
C THR A 144 6.51 -17.29 13.53
N PRO A 145 5.20 -17.36 13.22
CA PRO A 145 4.40 -16.17 12.93
C PRO A 145 4.51 -15.12 14.04
N ALA A 146 4.63 -13.86 13.63
CA ALA A 146 4.62 -12.73 14.52
C ALA A 146 3.30 -12.64 15.31
N THR A 147 3.41 -12.29 16.57
CA THR A 147 2.30 -12.09 17.50
C THR A 147 1.88 -10.63 17.55
N GLU A 148 0.67 -10.35 18.04
CA GLU A 148 0.21 -8.98 18.24
C GLU A 148 1.14 -8.17 19.16
N ALA A 149 1.66 -8.80 20.21
CA ALA A 149 2.58 -8.18 21.15
C ALA A 149 3.88 -7.76 20.46
N GLU A 150 4.43 -8.60 19.58
CA GLU A 150 5.63 -8.27 18.80
C GLU A 150 5.40 -7.11 17.81
N LEU A 151 4.22 -7.05 17.17
CA LEU A 151 3.88 -5.90 16.31
C LEU A 151 3.80 -4.60 17.11
N ARG A 152 3.16 -4.64 18.29
CA ARG A 152 3.07 -3.47 19.18
C ARG A 152 4.45 -3.05 19.69
N ALA A 153 5.31 -4.01 20.04
CA ALA A 153 6.69 -3.76 20.44
C ALA A 153 7.52 -3.15 19.29
N ALA A 154 7.23 -3.53 18.04
CA ALA A 154 7.79 -2.88 16.85
C ALA A 154 7.17 -1.50 16.54
N GLY A 155 6.32 -0.96 17.41
CA GLY A 155 5.69 0.34 17.24
C GLY A 155 4.60 0.35 16.19
N ILE A 156 3.81 -0.72 16.10
CA ILE A 156 2.69 -0.81 15.14
C ILE A 156 1.40 -1.09 15.89
N VAL A 157 0.39 -0.29 15.58
CA VAL A 157 -0.99 -0.52 16.01
C VAL A 157 -1.66 -1.40 14.94
N PRO A 158 -1.94 -2.68 15.25
CA PRO A 158 -2.59 -3.57 14.30
C PRO A 158 -4.02 -3.11 14.03
N ASP A 159 -4.54 -3.46 12.85
CA ASP A 159 -5.93 -3.16 12.51
C ASP A 159 -6.90 -3.93 13.41
N ARG A 160 -8.14 -3.42 13.56
CA ARG A 160 -9.15 -4.06 14.42
C ARG A 160 -9.43 -5.52 14.07
N THR A 161 -9.23 -5.90 12.81
CA THR A 161 -9.44 -7.27 12.38
C THR A 161 -8.19 -8.12 12.51
N LEU A 162 -7.02 -7.60 12.91
CA LEU A 162 -5.76 -8.36 12.99
C LEU A 162 -5.41 -9.06 11.68
N ALA A 163 -5.73 -8.46 10.52
CA ALA A 163 -5.44 -9.04 9.22
C ALA A 163 -3.93 -9.24 9.03
N SER A 164 -3.14 -8.27 9.46
CA SER A 164 -1.66 -8.32 9.45
C SER A 164 -1.07 -9.49 10.26
N ILE A 165 -1.79 -9.99 11.27
CA ILE A 165 -1.39 -11.16 12.07
C ILE A 165 -1.83 -12.46 11.40
N ARG A 166 -3.04 -12.52 10.83
CA ARG A 166 -3.57 -13.73 10.19
C ARG A 166 -2.91 -14.04 8.85
N GLU A 167 -2.51 -13.01 8.11
CA GLU A 167 -2.10 -13.11 6.70
C GLU A 167 -0.58 -12.89 6.57
N GLN A 168 0.17 -13.79 7.21
CA GLN A 168 1.63 -13.79 7.18
C GLN A 168 2.19 -14.74 6.12
N ILE A 169 3.30 -14.35 5.49
CA ILE A 169 4.04 -15.18 4.54
C ILE A 169 5.29 -15.66 5.25
N ARG A 170 5.47 -16.98 5.37
CA ARG A 170 6.62 -17.61 6.07
C ARG A 170 6.83 -17.11 7.52
N GLY A 171 5.77 -16.65 8.16
CA GLY A 171 5.81 -16.06 9.51
C GLY A 171 6.20 -14.58 9.57
N TYR A 172 6.21 -13.87 8.44
CA TYR A 172 6.43 -12.43 8.36
C TYR A 172 5.17 -11.69 7.93
N VAL A 173 4.96 -10.51 8.50
CA VAL A 173 3.86 -9.61 8.14
C VAL A 173 4.06 -9.09 6.72
N SER A 174 3.08 -9.36 5.86
CA SER A 174 3.17 -9.07 4.42
C SER A 174 2.15 -8.04 3.93
N ASP A 175 1.00 -7.96 4.61
CA ASP A 175 -0.03 -6.99 4.32
C ASP A 175 -0.45 -6.20 5.56
N LEU A 176 -0.52 -4.89 5.35
CA LEU A 176 -0.90 -3.90 6.35
C LEU A 176 -2.17 -3.16 5.91
N ASN A 177 -2.63 -3.40 4.68
CA ASN A 177 -3.72 -2.66 4.08
C ASN A 177 -5.05 -3.37 4.35
N ASN A 178 -5.90 -2.69 5.10
CA ASN A 178 -7.28 -3.08 5.34
C ASN A 178 -8.13 -1.80 5.43
N LEU A 179 -9.44 -1.95 5.51
CA LEU A 179 -10.38 -0.84 5.69
C LEU A 179 -10.01 0.08 6.86
N TYR A 180 -9.62 -0.53 7.98
CA TYR A 180 -9.14 0.20 9.16
C TYR A 180 -7.62 0.43 9.16
N GLY A 181 -6.88 -0.39 8.41
CA GLY A 181 -5.42 -0.33 8.27
C GLY A 181 -4.64 -0.53 9.57
N ALA A 182 -3.48 -1.18 9.50
CA ALA A 182 -2.49 -0.99 10.55
C ALA A 182 -1.94 0.45 10.46
N MET A 183 -1.49 0.99 11.60
CA MET A 183 -0.93 2.34 11.72
C MET A 183 0.39 2.30 12.49
N PRO A 184 1.38 3.14 12.15
CA PRO A 184 2.58 3.31 12.96
C PRO A 184 2.21 4.01 14.27
N LEU A 185 2.65 3.47 15.40
CA LEU A 185 2.49 4.09 16.72
C LEU A 185 3.41 5.33 16.81
N ASP A 186 2.86 6.50 17.15
CA ASP A 186 3.61 7.76 17.28
C ASP A 186 4.46 8.11 16.04
N GLY A 187 4.05 7.65 14.85
CA GLY A 187 4.83 7.78 13.61
C GLY A 187 4.45 8.96 12.72
N GLU A 188 3.58 9.87 13.18
CA GLU A 188 3.01 10.93 12.34
C GLU A 188 4.09 11.78 11.64
N ALA A 189 5.10 12.24 12.39
CA ALA A 189 6.17 13.06 11.83
C ALA A 189 6.99 12.31 10.76
N GLU A 190 7.24 11.01 10.93
CA GLU A 190 7.97 10.20 9.95
C GLU A 190 7.11 9.99 8.70
N VAL A 191 5.80 9.76 8.89
CA VAL A 191 4.84 9.64 7.79
C VAL A 191 4.75 10.93 7.00
N GLU A 192 4.66 12.10 7.66
CA GLU A 192 4.64 13.41 6.99
C GLU A 192 5.92 13.65 6.19
N GLN A 193 7.08 13.31 6.74
CA GLN A 193 8.36 13.44 6.02
C GLN A 193 8.38 12.58 4.75
N VAL A 194 7.95 11.32 4.84
CA VAL A 194 7.90 10.41 3.69
C VAL A 194 6.84 10.85 2.67
N GLU A 195 5.67 11.26 3.14
CA GLU A 195 4.59 11.77 2.31
C GLU A 195 5.03 13.02 1.53
N ALA A 196 5.73 13.96 2.17
CA ALA A 196 6.28 15.14 1.52
C ALA A 196 7.26 14.77 0.40
N LYS A 197 8.11 13.75 0.61
CA LYS A 197 9.02 13.25 -0.44
C LYS A 197 8.27 12.66 -1.63
N LEU A 198 7.24 11.84 -1.38
CA LEU A 198 6.39 11.27 -2.43
C LEU A 198 5.66 12.36 -3.23
N ARG A 199 5.09 13.36 -2.53
CA ARG A 199 4.41 14.49 -3.17
C ARG A 199 5.35 15.31 -4.04
N ARG A 200 6.53 15.66 -3.51
CA ARG A 200 7.56 16.40 -4.25
C ARG A 200 8.00 15.65 -5.51
N ALA A 201 8.18 14.33 -5.43
CA ALA A 201 8.55 13.51 -6.59
C ALA A 201 7.45 13.49 -7.67
N LEU A 202 6.17 13.47 -7.28
CA LEU A 202 5.05 13.58 -8.23
C LEU A 202 4.99 14.97 -8.88
N GLU A 203 5.22 16.03 -8.11
CA GLU A 203 5.22 17.41 -8.62
C GLU A 203 6.36 17.67 -9.60
N GLN A 204 7.55 17.12 -9.34
CA GLN A 204 8.73 17.28 -10.21
C GLN A 204 8.66 16.45 -11.50
N ALA A 205 7.81 15.42 -11.53
CA ALA A 205 7.58 14.59 -12.71
C ALA A 205 6.52 15.16 -13.66
N GLY A 206 5.75 16.17 -13.23
CA GLY A 206 4.69 16.83 -13.99
C GLY A 206 5.19 18.03 -14.78
#